data_AF-T4V8T1-F1
#
_entry.id   AF-T4V8T1-F1
#
_cell.length_a   1.000
_cell.length_b   1.000
_cell.length_c   1.000
_cell.angle_alpha   90.00
_cell.angle_beta   90.00
_cell.angle_gamma   90.00
#
_symmetry.space_group_name_H-M   'P 1'
#
loop_
_entity.id
_entity.type
_entity.pdbx_description
1 polymer ?
#
loop_
_entity_poly.entity_id
_entity_poly.type
_entity_poly.pdbx_seq_one_letter_code
_entity_poly.pdbx_strand_id
1 'polypeptide(L)'
;MTNKIDIEQQIKSLQEHLHSIRKIAGWTAEDLGNRIGVTKQTISNIENNKVRLTQTQYIAIRSVLEYEIKENPENIVLQQVITLLLDNENCDSKKEEEIKKVVETIAATASGGIRGAQLAALAGALLGPIGAIGAVGVGIGGVARVAGVAGAALGWLSPFMVNKKIKKENQKKDK
;
A
#
# COMPACT_ATOMS: atom_id res chain seq x y z
N MET A 1 -9.84 22.11 -8.42
CA MET A 1 -10.63 21.21 -7.55
C MET A 1 -10.12 19.80 -7.79
N THR A 2 -8.95 19.46 -7.23
CA THR A 2 -8.11 18.34 -7.68
C THR A 2 -7.34 17.77 -6.49
N ASN A 3 -8.07 17.27 -5.48
CA ASN A 3 -7.42 16.60 -4.34
C ASN A 3 -8.39 15.71 -3.52
N LYS A 4 -9.69 16.04 -3.50
CA LYS A 4 -10.65 15.27 -2.69
C LYS A 4 -11.09 13.94 -3.33
N ILE A 5 -10.93 13.79 -4.65
CA ILE A 5 -11.33 12.58 -5.38
C ILE A 5 -10.27 11.46 -5.21
N ASP A 6 -9.02 11.78 -4.88
CA ASP A 6 -7.91 10.81 -4.77
C ASP A 6 -7.88 10.08 -3.41
N ILE A 7 -8.02 10.81 -2.30
CA ILE A 7 -7.93 10.23 -0.94
C ILE A 7 -9.00 9.16 -0.67
N GLU A 8 -10.25 9.44 -1.04
CA GLU A 8 -11.35 8.51 -0.79
C GLU A 8 -11.25 7.24 -1.63
N GLN A 9 -10.71 7.36 -2.85
CA GLN A 9 -10.39 6.22 -3.71
C GLN A 9 -9.24 5.40 -3.12
N GLN A 10 -8.19 6.04 -2.59
CA GLN A 10 -7.08 5.36 -1.91
C GLN A 10 -7.54 4.63 -0.64
N ILE A 11 -8.40 5.25 0.17
CA ILE A 11 -8.97 4.61 1.37
C ILE A 11 -9.78 3.38 0.96
N LYS A 12 -10.64 3.51 -0.06
CA LYS A 12 -11.44 2.41 -0.58
C LYS A 12 -10.56 1.29 -1.13
N SER A 13 -9.57 1.61 -1.97
CA SER A 13 -8.63 0.64 -2.54
C SER A 13 -7.86 -0.10 -1.45
N LEU A 14 -7.34 0.61 -0.44
CA LEU A 14 -6.66 -0.03 0.69
C LEU A 14 -7.60 -0.96 1.46
N GLN A 15 -8.83 -0.54 1.73
CA GLN A 15 -9.80 -1.35 2.45
C GLN A 15 -10.15 -2.63 1.68
N GLU A 16 -10.40 -2.52 0.37
CA GLU A 16 -10.76 -3.66 -0.48
C GLU A 16 -9.66 -4.72 -0.58
N HIS A 17 -8.39 -4.30 -0.48
CA HIS A 17 -7.24 -5.18 -0.61
C HIS A 17 -6.53 -5.48 0.72
N LEU A 18 -7.04 -4.99 1.85
CA LEU A 18 -6.36 -5.03 3.15
C LEU A 18 -5.98 -6.46 3.57
N HIS A 19 -6.92 -7.40 3.39
CA HIS A 19 -6.69 -8.82 3.72
C HIS A 19 -5.57 -9.43 2.88
N SER A 20 -5.53 -9.12 1.59
CA SER A 20 -4.50 -9.62 0.67
C SER A 20 -3.13 -9.01 0.98
N ILE A 21 -3.07 -7.69 1.20
CA ILE A 21 -1.85 -6.99 1.59
C ILE A 21 -1.29 -7.59 2.89
N ARG A 22 -2.14 -7.83 3.88
CA ARG A 22 -1.75 -8.40 5.17
C ARG A 22 -1.16 -9.80 5.03
N LYS A 23 -1.75 -10.64 4.17
CA LYS A 23 -1.23 -11.99 3.86
C LYS A 23 0.13 -11.95 3.17
N ILE A 24 0.33 -11.00 2.25
CA ILE A 24 1.61 -10.80 1.54
C ILE A 24 2.70 -10.30 2.51
N ALA A 25 2.33 -9.42 3.44
CA ALA A 25 3.21 -9.02 4.55
C ALA A 25 3.45 -10.16 5.56
N GLY A 26 2.66 -11.24 5.48
CA GLY A 26 2.78 -12.40 6.37
C GLY A 26 2.19 -12.17 7.76
N TRP A 27 1.24 -11.25 7.89
CA TRP A 27 0.62 -10.86 9.14
C TRP A 27 -0.74 -11.53 9.34
N THR A 28 -1.11 -11.78 10.59
CA THR A 28 -2.49 -12.06 11.00
C THR A 28 -3.26 -10.77 11.24
N ALA A 29 -4.60 -10.82 11.27
CA ALA A 29 -5.42 -9.65 11.60
C ALA A 29 -5.09 -9.09 13.01
N GLU A 30 -4.60 -9.95 13.90
CA GLU A 30 -4.12 -9.55 15.22
C GLU A 30 -2.79 -8.80 15.14
N ASP A 31 -1.83 -9.27 14.33
CA ASP A 31 -0.56 -8.58 14.12
C ASP A 31 -0.77 -7.16 13.57
N LEU A 32 -1.64 -7.02 12.57
CA LEU A 32 -1.98 -5.69 12.04
C LEU A 32 -2.69 -4.83 13.09
N GLY A 33 -3.62 -5.42 13.85
CA GLY A 33 -4.30 -4.72 14.94
C GLY A 33 -3.33 -4.17 15.97
N ASN A 34 -2.39 -5.00 16.43
CA ASN A 34 -1.36 -4.63 17.39
C ASN A 34 -0.45 -3.50 16.86
N ARG A 35 -0.08 -3.53 15.57
CA ARG A 35 0.77 -2.51 14.95
C ARG A 35 0.13 -1.11 14.90
N ILE A 36 -1.20 -1.03 14.76
CA ILE A 36 -1.92 0.26 14.69
C ILE A 36 -2.74 0.58 15.95
N GLY A 37 -2.65 -0.26 16.99
CA GLY A 37 -3.34 -0.04 18.27
C GLY A 37 -4.85 -0.29 18.24
N VAL A 38 -5.33 -1.26 17.45
CA VAL A 38 -6.74 -1.67 17.40
C VAL A 38 -6.91 -3.17 17.60
N THR A 39 -8.14 -3.61 17.87
CA THR A 39 -8.42 -5.04 18.07
C THR A 39 -8.41 -5.82 16.75
N LYS A 40 -8.15 -7.13 16.83
CA LYS A 40 -8.37 -8.09 15.72
C LYS A 40 -9.78 -7.97 15.12
N GLN A 41 -10.79 -7.75 15.97
CA GLN A 41 -12.18 -7.59 15.53
C GLN A 41 -12.36 -6.32 14.69
N THR A 42 -11.69 -5.23 15.06
CA THR A 42 -11.70 -3.98 14.28
C THR A 42 -11.12 -4.21 12.89
N ILE A 43 -9.97 -4.87 12.79
CA ILE A 43 -9.37 -5.23 11.49
C ILE A 43 -10.32 -6.12 10.68
N SER A 44 -10.89 -7.16 11.29
CA SER A 44 -11.84 -8.05 10.62
C SER A 44 -13.08 -7.31 10.12
N ASN A 45 -13.62 -6.37 10.89
CA ASN A 45 -14.78 -5.58 10.47
C ASN A 45 -14.45 -4.67 9.28
N ILE A 46 -13.24 -4.10 9.24
CA ILE A 46 -12.76 -3.28 8.12
C ILE A 46 -12.59 -4.15 6.87
N GLU A 47 -11.88 -5.29 6.97
CA GLU A 47 -11.63 -6.21 5.85
C GLU A 47 -12.93 -6.77 5.24
N ASN A 48 -13.95 -6.98 6.07
CA ASN A 48 -15.25 -7.49 5.63
C ASN A 48 -16.25 -6.38 5.26
N ASN A 49 -15.81 -5.12 5.13
CA ASN A 49 -16.65 -3.95 4.81
C ASN A 49 -17.83 -3.74 5.76
N LYS A 50 -17.77 -4.29 6.99
CA LYS A 50 -18.76 -4.04 8.04
C LYS A 50 -18.62 -2.65 8.63
N VAL A 51 -17.37 -2.14 8.63
CA VAL A 51 -17.02 -0.79 9.07
C VAL A 51 -16.16 -0.14 8.00
N ARG A 52 -16.41 1.13 7.71
CA ARG A 52 -15.59 1.92 6.78
C ARG A 52 -14.25 2.25 7.42
N LEU A 53 -13.16 2.06 6.67
CA LEU A 53 -11.81 2.48 7.04
C LEU A 53 -11.78 4.00 7.18
N THR A 54 -11.44 4.49 8.38
CA THR A 54 -11.32 5.93 8.62
C THR A 54 -10.01 6.46 8.05
N GLN A 55 -9.95 7.75 7.76
CA GLN A 55 -8.72 8.41 7.31
C GLN A 55 -7.54 8.22 8.28
N THR A 56 -7.81 8.28 9.59
CA THR A 56 -6.78 8.03 10.62
C THR A 56 -6.26 6.60 10.55
N GLN A 57 -7.14 5.61 10.40
CA GLN A 57 -6.74 4.21 10.25
C GLN A 57 -5.99 3.97 8.93
N TYR A 58 -6.41 4.62 7.83
CA TYR A 58 -5.68 4.57 6.57
C TYR A 58 -4.23 5.05 6.75
N ILE A 59 -4.03 6.23 7.36
CA ILE A 59 -2.70 6.78 7.61
C ILE A 59 -1.88 5.81 8.47
N ALA A 60 -2.46 5.30 9.57
CA ALA A 60 -1.76 4.37 10.45
C ALA A 60 -1.35 3.08 9.73
N ILE A 61 -2.26 2.46 8.97
CA ILE A 61 -1.98 1.24 8.19
C ILE A 61 -0.91 1.52 7.14
N ARG A 62 -1.03 2.61 6.38
CA ARG A 62 -0.08 2.94 5.33
C ARG A 62 1.32 3.22 5.90
N SER A 63 1.43 3.90 7.04
CA SER A 63 2.69 4.11 7.74
C SER A 63 3.36 2.81 8.21
N VAL A 64 2.60 1.86 8.77
CA VAL A 64 3.20 0.57 9.21
C VAL A 64 3.60 -0.31 8.03
N LEU A 65 2.90 -0.24 6.90
CA LEU A 65 3.27 -0.93 5.67
C LEU A 65 4.55 -0.36 5.06
N GLU A 66 4.71 0.96 5.08
CA GLU A 66 5.91 1.63 4.58
C GLU A 66 7.13 1.33 5.45
N TYR A 67 6.94 1.31 6.78
CA TYR A 67 7.96 0.83 7.72
C TYR A 67 8.34 -0.63 7.41
N GLU A 68 7.37 -1.51 7.20
CA GLU A 68 7.63 -2.92 6.87
C GLU A 68 8.43 -3.08 5.57
N ILE A 69 8.08 -2.34 4.51
CA ILE A 69 8.83 -2.37 3.25
C ILE A 69 10.29 -1.94 3.46
N LYS A 70 10.50 -0.93 4.33
CA LYS A 70 11.83 -0.41 4.62
C LYS A 70 12.68 -1.41 5.42
N GLU A 71 12.09 -2.03 6.44
CA GLU A 71 12.82 -2.96 7.31
C GLU A 71 13.00 -4.35 6.68
N ASN A 72 12.09 -4.76 5.80
CA ASN A 72 12.10 -6.06 5.13
C ASN A 72 12.13 -5.91 3.59
N PRO A 73 13.21 -5.34 3.03
CA PRO A 73 13.34 -5.05 1.60
C PRO A 73 13.35 -6.31 0.71
N GLU A 74 13.58 -7.49 1.29
CA GLU A 74 13.47 -8.77 0.60
C GLU A 74 12.02 -9.14 0.24
N ASN A 75 11.03 -8.55 0.91
CA ASN A 75 9.62 -8.69 0.54
C ASN A 75 9.25 -7.71 -0.59
N ILE A 76 9.91 -7.89 -1.74
CA ILE A 76 9.71 -7.07 -2.95
C ILE A 76 8.24 -7.11 -3.41
N VAL A 77 7.54 -8.22 -3.13
CA VAL A 77 6.14 -8.42 -3.51
C VAL A 77 5.22 -7.46 -2.78
N LEU A 78 5.46 -7.22 -1.48
CA LEU A 78 4.67 -6.25 -0.72
C LEU A 78 4.78 -4.84 -1.32
N GLN A 79 6.01 -4.43 -1.65
CA GLN A 79 6.25 -3.13 -2.29
C GLN A 79 5.53 -3.03 -3.64
N GLN A 80 5.65 -4.04 -4.50
CA GLN A 80 5.00 -4.06 -5.80
C GLN A 80 3.47 -3.97 -5.70
N VAL A 81 2.86 -4.71 -4.77
CA VAL A 81 1.41 -4.69 -4.57
C VAL A 81 0.94 -3.34 -4.03
N ILE A 82 1.66 -2.72 -3.09
CA ILE A 82 1.29 -1.41 -2.56
C ILE A 82 1.38 -0.33 -3.64
N THR A 83 2.49 -0.27 -4.38
CA THR A 83 2.65 0.69 -5.48
C THR A 83 1.58 0.48 -6.55
N LEU A 84 1.26 -0.78 -6.88
CA LEU A 84 0.19 -1.09 -7.82
C LEU A 84 -1.17 -0.54 -7.39
N LEU A 85 -1.59 -0.87 -6.17
CA LEU A 85 -2.94 -0.63 -5.68
C LEU A 85 -3.21 0.81 -5.23
N LEU A 86 -2.18 1.50 -4.76
CA LEU A 86 -2.36 2.76 -4.04
C LEU A 86 -1.62 3.95 -4.65
N ASP A 87 -0.60 3.72 -5.49
CA ASP A 87 0.25 4.81 -6.03
C ASP A 87 0.05 5.03 -7.54
N ASN A 88 -0.75 4.19 -8.22
CA ASN A 88 -1.09 4.40 -9.62
C ASN A 88 -2.42 5.15 -9.76
N GLU A 89 -2.35 6.40 -10.21
CA GLU A 89 -3.52 7.29 -10.43
C GLU A 89 -4.46 6.83 -11.56
N ASN A 90 -4.12 5.75 -12.29
CA ASN A 90 -4.82 5.39 -13.52
C ASN A 90 -4.91 3.86 -13.72
N CYS A 91 -5.65 3.19 -12.83
CA CYS A 91 -6.20 1.88 -13.19
C CYS A 91 -7.49 2.10 -13.96
N ASP A 92 -7.41 1.98 -15.29
CA ASP A 92 -8.57 1.83 -16.16
C ASP A 92 -9.50 0.77 -15.55
N SER A 93 -10.81 1.02 -15.45
CA SER A 93 -11.74 0.18 -14.68
C SER A 93 -11.76 -1.28 -15.15
N LYS A 94 -11.32 -1.52 -16.40
CA LYS A 94 -11.17 -2.86 -16.99
C LYS A 94 -10.03 -3.68 -16.37
N LYS A 95 -9.03 -3.04 -15.75
CA LYS A 95 -7.88 -3.71 -15.12
C LYS A 95 -8.08 -3.94 -13.62
N GLU A 96 -9.00 -3.23 -12.98
CA GLU A 96 -9.21 -3.30 -11.53
C GLU A 96 -9.58 -4.73 -11.08
N GLU A 97 -10.48 -5.41 -11.80
CA GLU A 97 -10.84 -6.80 -11.50
C GLU A 97 -9.69 -7.78 -11.73
N GLU A 98 -8.87 -7.57 -12.77
CA GLU A 98 -7.70 -8.39 -13.06
C GLU A 98 -6.64 -8.22 -11.97
N ILE A 99 -6.36 -6.96 -11.58
CA ILE A 99 -5.46 -6.61 -10.49
C ILE A 99 -5.92 -7.29 -9.20
N LYS A 100 -7.20 -7.18 -8.87
CA LYS A 100 -7.78 -7.82 -7.68
C LYS A 100 -7.55 -9.32 -7.68
N LYS A 101 -7.88 -10.01 -8.77
CA LYS A 101 -7.68 -11.47 -8.91
C LYS A 101 -6.21 -11.86 -8.78
N VAL A 102 -5.31 -11.09 -9.38
CA VAL A 102 -3.86 -11.35 -9.28
C VAL A 102 -3.37 -11.15 -7.86
N VAL A 103 -3.74 -10.05 -7.20
CA VAL A 103 -3.36 -9.77 -5.81
C VAL A 103 -3.92 -10.84 -4.86
N GLU A 104 -5.16 -11.29 -5.06
CA GLU A 104 -5.75 -12.40 -4.30
C GLU A 104 -4.99 -13.72 -4.52
N THR A 105 -4.58 -13.99 -5.76
CA THR A 105 -3.77 -15.18 -6.09
C THR A 105 -2.42 -15.14 -5.38
N ILE A 106 -1.70 -14.01 -5.47
CA ILE A 106 -0.43 -13.81 -4.78
C ILE A 106 -0.61 -13.96 -3.27
N ALA A 107 -1.66 -13.37 -2.69
CA ALA A 107 -1.96 -13.47 -1.28
C ALA A 107 -2.32 -14.89 -0.83
N ALA A 108 -3.05 -15.65 -1.65
CA ALA A 108 -3.34 -17.06 -1.40
C ALA A 108 -2.05 -17.89 -1.41
N THR A 109 -1.18 -17.67 -2.39
CA THR A 109 0.15 -18.32 -2.47
C THR A 109 1.03 -17.99 -1.26
N ALA A 110 1.06 -16.72 -0.84
CA ALA A 110 1.76 -16.28 0.37
C ALA A 110 1.20 -16.95 1.64
N SER A 111 -0.13 -17.07 1.73
CA SER A 111 -0.82 -17.75 2.83
C SER A 111 -0.49 -19.25 2.87
N GLY A 112 -0.24 -19.86 1.71
CA GLY A 112 0.20 -21.25 1.58
C GLY A 112 1.66 -21.50 1.97
N GLY A 113 2.39 -20.47 2.42
CA GLY A 113 3.77 -20.58 2.91
C GLY A 113 4.85 -20.26 1.86
N ILE A 114 4.48 -19.98 0.61
CA ILE A 114 5.44 -19.58 -0.43
C ILE A 114 5.89 -18.13 -0.19
N ARG A 115 7.20 -17.91 -0.09
CA ARG A 115 7.80 -16.60 0.23
C ARG A 115 9.08 -16.33 -0.55
N GLY A 116 9.62 -15.13 -0.39
CA GLY A 116 10.91 -14.73 -0.95
C GLY A 116 10.94 -14.82 -2.47
N ALA A 117 12.02 -15.38 -3.02
CA ALA A 117 12.26 -15.44 -4.46
C ALA A 117 11.15 -16.16 -5.25
N GLN A 118 10.53 -17.20 -4.68
CA GLN A 118 9.45 -17.94 -5.36
C GLN A 118 8.19 -17.09 -5.49
N LEU A 119 7.81 -16.40 -4.43
CA LEU A 119 6.67 -15.48 -4.44
C LEU A 119 6.93 -14.29 -5.38
N ALA A 120 8.17 -13.77 -5.39
CA ALA A 120 8.57 -12.69 -6.27
C ALA A 120 8.53 -13.09 -7.77
N ALA A 121 8.97 -14.30 -8.11
CA ALA A 121 8.90 -14.80 -9.48
C ALA A 121 7.44 -14.92 -9.96
N LEU A 122 6.54 -15.44 -9.10
CA LEU A 122 5.12 -15.53 -9.40
C LEU A 122 4.48 -14.14 -9.54
N ALA A 123 4.75 -13.23 -8.61
CA ALA A 123 4.24 -11.87 -8.65
C ALA A 123 4.70 -11.17 -9.93
N GLY A 124 5.97 -11.32 -10.32
CA GLY A 124 6.50 -10.79 -11.57
C GLY A 124 5.77 -11.33 -12.82
N ALA A 125 5.52 -12.64 -12.86
CA ALA A 125 4.81 -13.27 -13.97
C ALA A 125 3.34 -12.82 -14.09
N LEU A 126 2.65 -12.62 -12.96
CA LEU A 126 1.23 -12.23 -12.94
C LEU A 126 1.03 -10.71 -13.12
N LEU A 127 1.92 -9.89 -12.57
CA LEU A 127 1.82 -8.43 -12.65
C LEU A 127 2.42 -7.85 -13.93
N GLY A 128 3.36 -8.55 -14.56
CA GLY A 128 4.01 -8.13 -15.81
C GLY A 128 3.01 -7.80 -16.94
N PRO A 129 2.07 -8.70 -17.28
CA PRO A 129 1.07 -8.47 -18.32
C PRO A 129 0.14 -7.27 -18.07
N ILE A 130 -0.07 -6.89 -16.81
CA ILE A 130 -1.00 -5.81 -16.43
C ILE A 130 -0.34 -4.42 -16.58
N GLY A 131 0.98 -4.36 -16.81
CA GLY A 131 1.75 -3.13 -16.93
C GLY A 131 2.08 -2.49 -15.58
N ALA A 132 1.84 -3.22 -14.48
CA ALA A 132 2.09 -2.79 -13.10
C ALA A 132 3.58 -2.73 -12.73
N ILE A 133 4.44 -3.35 -13.55
CA ILE A 133 5.88 -3.41 -13.32
C ILE A 133 6.56 -2.33 -14.18
N GLY A 134 6.40 -1.06 -13.76
CA GLY A 134 7.30 0.00 -14.24
C GLY A 134 8.74 -0.32 -13.79
N ALA A 135 9.57 -0.77 -14.72
CA ALA A 135 11.03 -0.90 -14.59
C ALA A 135 11.59 -1.59 -13.31
N VAL A 136 10.88 -2.55 -12.70
CA VAL A 136 11.52 -3.50 -11.78
C VAL A 136 12.12 -4.61 -12.61
N GLY A 137 13.39 -4.47 -12.96
CA GLY A 137 14.14 -5.46 -13.74
C GLY A 137 14.22 -6.79 -13.00
N VAL A 138 13.30 -7.69 -13.30
CA VAL A 138 13.41 -9.11 -12.94
C VAL A 138 14.15 -9.80 -14.10
N GLY A 139 15.47 -9.77 -14.04
CA GLY A 139 16.30 -10.61 -14.90
C GLY A 139 16.12 -12.07 -14.50
N ILE A 140 15.96 -12.96 -15.49
CA ILE A 140 16.01 -14.41 -15.32
C ILE A 140 17.46 -14.76 -14.92
N GLY A 141 17.77 -14.68 -13.64
CA GLY A 141 19.12 -14.95 -13.12
C GLY A 141 19.57 -13.97 -12.03
N GLY A 142 18.99 -14.11 -10.83
CA GLY A 142 19.60 -13.63 -9.58
C GLY A 142 19.63 -12.12 -9.35
N VAL A 143 19.12 -11.71 -8.19
CA VAL A 143 19.14 -10.36 -7.60
C VAL A 143 18.41 -9.26 -8.38
N ALA A 144 17.15 -9.05 -8.00
CA ALA A 144 16.44 -7.79 -8.23
C ALA A 144 17.21 -6.66 -7.52
N ARG A 145 17.89 -5.82 -8.30
CA ARG A 145 18.35 -4.53 -7.78
C ARG A 145 17.15 -3.59 -7.79
N VAL A 146 16.59 -3.34 -6.61
CA VAL A 146 15.71 -2.20 -6.40
C VAL A 146 16.57 -0.96 -6.60
N ALA A 147 16.55 -0.40 -7.81
CA ALA A 147 17.17 0.88 -8.09
C ALA A 147 16.41 1.96 -7.31
N GLY A 148 16.95 2.33 -6.14
CA GLY A 148 16.78 3.64 -5.53
C GLY A 148 15.36 4.14 -5.26
N VAL A 149 14.60 3.48 -4.38
CA VAL A 149 13.38 4.08 -3.78
C VAL A 149 13.53 4.34 -2.28
N ALA A 150 14.76 4.46 -1.77
CA ALA A 150 15.00 4.78 -0.36
C ALA A 150 14.74 6.27 0.00
N GLY A 151 14.26 7.11 -0.93
CA GLY A 151 14.14 8.56 -0.74
C GLY A 151 12.75 9.19 -0.88
N ALA A 152 11.73 8.46 -1.34
CA ALA A 152 10.40 9.02 -1.67
C ALA A 152 9.27 8.66 -0.69
N ALA A 153 9.63 8.16 0.50
CA ALA A 153 8.73 7.43 1.41
C ALA A 153 7.68 8.29 2.17
N LEU A 154 7.26 9.47 1.70
CA LEU A 154 6.17 10.24 2.32
C LEU A 154 5.34 11.04 1.30
N GLY A 155 5.53 10.83 0.00
CA GLY A 155 4.78 11.57 -1.04
C GLY A 155 3.26 11.39 -0.92
N TRP A 156 2.82 10.19 -0.57
CA TRP A 156 1.42 9.84 -0.34
C TRP A 156 0.79 10.57 0.86
N LEU A 157 1.59 11.09 1.79
CA LEU A 157 1.07 11.89 2.93
C LEU A 157 0.74 13.32 2.56
N SER A 158 1.24 13.81 1.41
CA SER A 158 1.05 15.21 1.00
C SER A 158 -0.42 15.65 0.92
N PRO A 159 -1.41 14.83 0.48
CA PRO A 159 -2.82 15.21 0.49
C PRO A 159 -3.40 15.37 1.90
N PHE A 160 -2.78 14.76 2.90
CA PHE A 160 -3.22 14.77 4.30
C PHE A 160 -2.56 15.89 5.12
N MET A 161 -1.51 16.52 4.60
CA MET A 161 -0.84 17.65 5.25
C MET A 161 -1.57 18.97 4.96
N VAL A 162 -2.11 19.60 6.00
CA VAL A 162 -2.74 20.93 5.90
C VAL A 162 -1.71 21.96 5.43
N ASN A 163 -2.02 22.64 4.31
CA ASN A 163 -1.19 23.71 3.76
C ASN A 163 -1.15 24.90 4.72
N LYS A 164 -0.14 24.95 5.60
CA LYS A 164 0.06 26.02 6.57
C LYS A 164 0.61 27.27 5.87
N LYS A 165 -0.23 27.98 5.12
CA LYS A 165 -0.15 29.44 5.14
C LYS A 165 -0.61 29.88 6.53
N ILE A 166 0.26 29.74 7.54
CA ILE A 166 0.14 30.57 8.73
C ILE A 166 0.28 31.99 8.18
N LYS A 167 -0.83 32.71 8.09
CA LYS A 167 -0.86 34.15 7.86
C LYS A 167 0.18 34.78 8.78
N LYS A 168 1.32 35.21 8.24
CA LYS A 168 2.14 36.27 8.83
C LYS A 168 1.30 37.56 8.73
N GLU A 169 0.28 37.68 9.58
CA GLU A 169 -0.57 38.88 9.58
C GLU A 169 -0.86 39.39 11.01
N ASN A 170 -0.15 38.90 12.04
CA ASN A 170 -0.33 39.39 13.41
C ASN A 170 0.99 39.72 14.14
N GLN A 171 1.96 40.35 13.46
CA GLN A 171 3.07 41.06 14.13
C GLN A 171 3.49 42.33 13.37
N LYS A 172 2.51 43.17 12.99
CA LYS A 172 2.77 44.59 12.68
C LYS A 172 1.61 45.47 13.16
N LYS A 173 1.20 45.25 14.40
CA LYS A 173 0.63 46.29 15.26
C LYS A 173 1.49 46.28 16.51
N ASP A 174 1.84 47.47 16.97
CA ASP A 174 2.77 47.79 18.06
C ASP A 174 4.23 47.98 17.62
N LYS A 175 4.45 49.07 16.86
CA LYS A 175 5.42 50.11 17.22
C LYS A 175 5.11 51.40 16.48
#